data_AF-A0A417R747-F1
#
_entry.id   AF-A0A417R747-F1
#
_cell.length_a   1.000
_cell.length_b   1.000
_cell.length_c   1.000
_cell.angle_alpha   90.00
_cell.angle_beta   90.00
_cell.angle_gamma   90.00
#
_symmetry.space_group_name_H-M   'P 1'
#
loop_
_entity.id
_entity.type
_entity.pdbx_description
1 polymer ?
#
loop_
_entity_poly.entity_id
_entity_poly.type
_entity_poly.pdbx_seq_one_letter_code
_entity_poly.pdbx_strand_id
1 'polypeptide(L)'
;MEKSPAKNQASISWKPVKSITAYQIQYSTSSNFKGAKTITAKGSSKSAILKKLTRGKKYYIRIRTYKTVSKKNYYSVWSRTSSVKIK
;
A
#
# COMPACT_ATOMS: atom_id res chain seq x y z
N MET A 1 -28.80 2.33 -7.96
CA MET A 1 -27.53 3.10 -8.02
C MET A 1 -26.37 2.14 -7.80
N GLU A 2 -25.81 1.60 -8.88
CA GLU A 2 -24.68 0.69 -8.83
C GLU A 2 -23.41 1.48 -8.46
N LYS A 3 -22.84 1.23 -7.28
CA LYS A 3 -21.56 1.85 -6.86
C LYS A 3 -20.46 1.30 -7.76
N SER A 4 -20.29 1.89 -8.93
CA SER A 4 -19.11 1.73 -9.78
C SER A 4 -17.88 1.86 -8.87
N PRO A 5 -16.99 0.85 -8.77
CA PRO A 5 -15.75 1.01 -8.03
C PRO A 5 -15.04 2.20 -8.66
N ALA A 6 -14.73 3.22 -7.86
CA ALA A 6 -14.23 4.50 -8.34
C ALA A 6 -13.13 4.27 -9.38
N LYS A 7 -13.45 4.58 -10.64
CA LYS A 7 -12.56 4.47 -11.81
C LYS A 7 -11.23 5.07 -11.37
N ASN A 8 -10.14 4.29 -11.36
CA ASN A 8 -8.79 4.71 -10.94
C ASN A 8 -8.42 4.54 -9.45
N GLN A 9 -9.01 3.57 -8.75
CA GLN A 9 -8.64 3.25 -7.37
C GLN A 9 -8.36 1.75 -7.17
N ALA A 10 -7.46 1.42 -6.22
CA ALA A 10 -7.25 0.06 -5.76
C ALA A 10 -7.41 0.01 -4.24
N SER A 11 -8.35 -0.81 -3.79
CA SER A 11 -8.48 -1.14 -2.37
C SER A 11 -7.49 -2.24 -2.02
N ILE A 12 -6.69 -2.01 -1.00
CA ILE A 12 -5.76 -3.00 -0.47
C ILE A 12 -6.13 -3.26 0.98
N SER A 13 -6.17 -4.53 1.34
CA SER A 13 -6.47 -4.99 2.70
C SER A 13 -5.38 -5.95 3.14
N TRP A 14 -4.98 -5.87 4.40
CA TRP A 14 -3.92 -6.69 4.98
C TRP A 14 -4.30 -7.12 6.39
N LYS A 15 -3.63 -8.17 6.89
CA LYS A 15 -3.83 -8.62 8.26
C LYS A 15 -3.20 -7.62 9.23
N PRO A 16 -3.92 -7.19 10.28
CA PRO A 16 -3.34 -6.34 11.32
C PRO A 16 -2.27 -7.10 12.08
N VAL A 17 -1.09 -6.50 12.15
CA VAL A 17 0.03 -6.87 13.00
C VAL A 17 -0.07 -6.06 14.29
N LYS A 18 0.07 -6.74 15.45
CA LYS A 18 0.16 -6.07 16.76
C LYS A 18 1.56 -5.49 16.95
N SER A 19 1.70 -4.46 17.78
CA SER A 19 3.00 -3.86 18.16
C SER A 19 3.74 -3.07 17.07
N ILE A 20 3.02 -2.48 16.10
CA ILE A 20 3.59 -1.59 15.08
C ILE A 20 3.08 -0.16 15.26
N THR A 21 3.80 0.82 14.72
CA THR A 21 3.34 2.23 14.73
C THR A 21 2.46 2.51 13.52
N ALA A 22 2.89 2.08 12.34
CA ALA A 22 2.17 2.30 11.10
C ALA A 22 2.59 1.34 9.99
N TYR A 23 1.76 1.28 8.94
CA TYR A 23 2.07 0.57 7.71
C TYR A 23 2.57 1.56 6.68
N GLN A 24 3.54 1.12 5.89
CA GLN A 24 4.01 1.82 4.72
C GLN A 24 3.71 0.99 3.48
N ILE A 25 2.79 1.48 2.68
CA ILE A 25 2.38 0.89 1.42
C ILE A 25 3.13 1.62 0.31
N GLN A 26 3.87 0.88 -0.51
CA GLN A 26 4.52 1.44 -1.67
C GLN A 26 3.94 0.82 -2.94
N TYR A 27 3.69 1.66 -3.94
CA TYR A 27 3.11 1.25 -5.20
C TYR A 27 3.71 1.98 -6.40
N SER A 28 3.94 1.26 -7.50
CA SER A 28 4.52 1.80 -8.74
C SER A 28 4.02 1.03 -9.96
N THR A 29 4.05 1.64 -11.14
CA THR A 29 3.87 0.93 -12.41
C THR A 29 5.12 0.17 -12.87
N SER A 30 6.28 0.51 -12.30
CA SER A 30 7.57 -0.07 -12.65
C SER A 30 7.90 -1.22 -11.71
N SER A 31 8.39 -2.34 -12.26
CA SER A 31 8.87 -3.50 -11.46
C SER A 31 10.02 -3.12 -10.53
N ASN A 32 10.87 -2.17 -10.95
CA ASN A 32 11.97 -1.62 -10.17
C ASN A 32 11.52 -0.61 -9.09
N PHE A 33 10.22 -0.36 -8.93
CA PHE A 33 9.68 0.67 -8.03
C PHE A 33 10.29 2.08 -8.26
N LYS A 34 10.83 2.34 -9.45
CA LYS A 34 11.36 3.65 -9.83
C LYS A 34 10.19 4.66 -9.85
N GLY A 35 10.28 5.72 -9.04
CA GLY A 35 9.19 6.69 -8.86
C GLY A 35 7.99 6.14 -8.09
N ALA A 36 8.17 5.12 -7.25
CA ALA A 36 7.08 4.56 -6.47
C ALA A 36 6.48 5.58 -5.50
N LYS A 37 5.15 5.60 -5.44
CA LYS A 37 4.41 6.37 -4.45
C LYS A 37 4.34 5.57 -3.17
N THR A 38 4.47 6.27 -2.05
CA THR A 38 4.43 5.68 -0.72
C THR A 38 3.27 6.30 0.06
N ILE A 39 2.44 5.47 0.67
CA ILE A 39 1.36 5.86 1.56
C ILE A 39 1.66 5.30 2.93
N THR A 40 1.48 6.14 3.94
CA THR A 40 1.52 5.72 5.33
C THR A 40 0.09 5.52 5.81
N ALA A 41 -0.22 4.33 6.31
CA ALA A 41 -1.47 4.04 6.99
C ALA A 41 -1.21 3.84 8.49
N LYS A 42 -2.16 4.20 9.34
CA LYS A 42 -2.04 4.03 10.80
C LYS A 42 -1.87 2.54 11.14
N GLY A 43 -1.18 2.22 12.24
CA GLY A 43 -1.01 0.81 12.66
C GLY A 43 -2.32 0.10 12.98
N SER A 44 -3.38 0.86 13.30
CA SER A 44 -4.75 0.37 13.47
C SER A 44 -5.51 0.17 12.16
N SER A 45 -5.04 0.74 11.05
CA SER A 45 -5.66 0.56 9.73
C SER A 45 -5.34 -0.82 9.18
N LYS A 46 -6.39 -1.51 8.70
CA LYS A 46 -6.31 -2.84 8.07
C LYS A 46 -6.48 -2.77 6.55
N SER A 47 -6.81 -1.59 6.04
CA SER A 47 -7.03 -1.33 4.63
C SER A 47 -6.63 0.09 4.28
N ALA A 48 -6.26 0.28 3.02
CA ALA A 48 -6.06 1.58 2.41
C ALA A 48 -6.62 1.58 1.00
N ILE A 49 -7.01 2.77 0.54
CA ILE A 49 -7.49 2.98 -0.82
C ILE A 49 -6.43 3.80 -1.54
N LEU A 50 -5.77 3.15 -2.49
CA LEU A 50 -4.87 3.81 -3.43
C LEU A 50 -5.73 4.56 -4.44
N LYS A 51 -5.74 5.90 -4.37
CA LYS A 51 -6.47 6.75 -5.32
C LYS A 51 -5.54 7.25 -6.42
N LYS A 52 -6.12 7.70 -7.54
CA LYS A 52 -5.40 8.29 -8.70
C LYS A 52 -4.47 7.30 -9.41
N LEU A 53 -4.94 6.08 -9.65
CA LEU A 53 -4.21 5.05 -10.42
C LEU A 53 -4.57 5.09 -11.90
N THR A 54 -3.60 4.92 -12.78
CA THR A 54 -3.85 4.96 -14.23
C THR A 54 -4.49 3.66 -14.71
N ARG A 55 -5.66 3.77 -15.35
CA ARG A 55 -6.36 2.65 -16.00
C ARG A 55 -5.53 2.04 -17.13
N GLY A 56 -5.62 0.72 -17.30
CA GLY A 56 -4.84 -0.05 -18.28
C GLY A 56 -3.41 -0.41 -17.85
N LYS A 57 -2.86 0.23 -16.80
CA LYS A 57 -1.52 -0.07 -16.30
C LYS A 57 -1.53 -1.14 -15.19
N LYS A 58 -0.48 -1.95 -15.17
CA LYS A 58 -0.16 -2.86 -14.07
C LYS A 58 0.58 -2.07 -13.00
N TYR A 59 0.10 -2.14 -11.77
CA TYR A 59 0.74 -1.55 -10.60
C TYR A 59 1.24 -2.66 -9.68
N TYR A 60 2.49 -2.56 -9.28
CA TYR A 60 3.12 -3.38 -8.25
C TYR A 60 2.98 -2.66 -6.92
N ILE A 61 2.48 -3.37 -5.92
CA ILE A 61 2.20 -2.86 -4.58
C ILE A 61 2.91 -3.77 -3.59
N ARG A 62 3.62 -3.18 -2.65
CA ARG A 62 4.24 -3.87 -1.52
C ARG A 62 3.92 -3.12 -0.24
N ILE A 63 3.72 -3.84 0.85
CA ILE A 63 3.45 -3.25 2.16
C ILE A 63 4.55 -3.67 3.12
N ARG A 64 5.02 -2.74 3.94
CA ARG A 64 5.89 -3.04 5.08
C ARG A 64 5.31 -2.40 6.33
N THR A 65 5.66 -2.94 7.47
CA THR A 65 5.36 -2.31 8.75
C THR A 65 6.56 -1.49 9.20
N TYR A 66 6.30 -0.43 9.94
CA TYR A 66 7.35 0.23 10.70
C TYR A 66 6.87 0.55 12.10
N LYS A 67 7.80 0.46 13.03
CA LYS A 67 7.60 0.75 14.44
C LYS A 67 8.60 1.80 14.86
N THR A 68 8.12 2.90 15.41
CA THR A 68 8.95 3.91 16.03
C THR A 68 9.08 3.58 17.51
N VAL A 69 10.29 3.22 17.96
CA VAL A 69 10.60 2.97 19.37
C VAL A 69 11.65 3.99 19.79
N SER A 70 11.33 4.81 20.80
CA SER A 70 12.26 5.82 21.34
C SER A 70 12.95 6.67 20.26
N LYS A 71 12.16 7.26 19.35
CA LYS A 71 12.59 8.07 18.20
C LYS A 71 13.36 7.32 17.10
N LYS A 72 13.59 6.00 17.21
CA LYS A 72 14.17 5.17 16.14
C LYS A 72 13.07 4.46 15.35
N ASN A 73 13.14 4.54 14.02
CA ASN A 73 12.22 3.85 13.12
C ASN A 73 12.77 2.48 12.74
N TYR A 74 12.10 1.42 13.18
CA TYR A 74 12.37 0.04 12.82
C TYR A 74 11.44 -0.37 11.68
N TYR A 75 12.02 -0.79 10.56
CA TYR A 75 11.26 -1.24 9.40
C TYR A 75 11.29 -2.76 9.33
N SER A 76 10.15 -3.39 9.05
CA SER A 76 10.10 -4.81 8.74
C SER A 76 10.52 -5.07 7.29
N VAL A 77 10.77 -6.34 6.98
CA VAL A 77 10.85 -6.81 5.60
C VAL A 77 9.57 -6.44 4.83
N TRP A 78 9.72 -6.21 3.53
CA TRP A 78 8.59 -6.00 2.63
C TRP A 78 7.75 -7.27 2.54
N SER A 79 6.43 -7.10 2.48
CA SER A 79 5.51 -8.19 2.17
C SER A 79 5.73 -8.69 0.75
N ARG A 80 5.06 -9.79 0.43
CA ARG A 80 4.90 -10.23 -0.96
C ARG A 80 4.37 -9.08 -1.82
N THR A 81 5.02 -8.86 -2.96
CA THR A 81 4.59 -7.88 -3.94
C THR A 81 3.33 -8.37 -4.62
N SER A 82 2.26 -7.59 -4.52
CA SER A 82 1.00 -7.81 -5.21
C SER A 82 0.96 -6.96 -6.47
N SER A 83 0.55 -7.53 -7.59
CA SER A 83 0.30 -6.75 -8.81
C SER A 83 -1.20 -6.59 -9.04
N VAL A 84 -1.66 -5.35 -9.20
CA VAL A 84 -3.05 -5.05 -9.59
C VAL A 84 -3.05 -4.43 -10.99
N LYS A 85 -3.90 -4.94 -11.88
CA LYS A 85 -4.15 -4.32 -13.17
C LYS A 85 -5.42 -3.48 -13.05
N ILE A 86 -5.32 -2.18 -13.27
CA ILE A 86 -6.49 -1.30 -13.23
C ILE A 86 -7.25 -1.49 -14.55
N LYS A 87 -8.44 -2.09 -14.46
CA LYS A 87 -9.31 -2.34 -15.61
C LYS A 87 -10.17 -1.15 -15.96
#